data_AF-A0A9W9D520-F1
#
_entry.id   AF-A0A9W9D520-F1
#
_cell.length_a   1.000
_cell.length_b   1.000
_cell.length_c   1.000
_cell.angle_alpha   90.00
_cell.angle_beta   90.00
_cell.angle_gamma   90.00
#
_symmetry.space_group_name_H-M   'P 1'
#
loop_
_entity.id
_entity.type
_entity.pdbx_description
1 polymer ?
#
loop_
_entity_poly.entity_id
_entity_poly.type
_entity_poly.pdbx_seq_one_letter_code
_entity_poly.pdbx_strand_id
1 'polypeptide(L)'
;MHFSATILALAASASAVAVPRATADYWLARVSKYDDPSLSTSVTASFKSEANPNDSRFASFTCLIDDKETPNWCDRDGVSAEFDGKTLKLSQHVENPNPATVFGEGEVVLEYSEFNKASYGDATIYVSSAVA
;
A
#
# COMPACT_ATOMS: atom_id res chain seq x y z
N MET A 1 -8.48 12.53 53.77
CA MET A 1 -8.36 13.25 52.48
C MET A 1 -8.68 12.25 51.39
N HIS A 2 -9.87 12.34 50.80
CA HIS A 2 -10.27 11.50 49.67
C HIS A 2 -10.84 12.41 48.60
N PHE A 3 -10.14 12.48 47.47
CA PHE A 3 -10.65 13.07 46.24
C PHE A 3 -10.47 12.01 45.15
N SER A 4 -11.60 11.44 44.73
CA SER A 4 -11.71 10.48 43.65
C SER A 4 -11.37 11.17 42.33
N ALA A 5 -10.37 10.65 41.62
CA ALA A 5 -10.09 11.02 40.25
C ALA A 5 -11.06 10.26 39.34
N THR A 6 -12.09 10.96 38.85
CA THR A 6 -12.96 10.46 37.78
C THR A 6 -12.22 10.46 36.45
N ILE A 7 -12.01 9.26 35.90
CA ILE A 7 -11.46 9.03 34.57
C ILE A 7 -12.53 9.44 33.55
N LEU A 8 -12.32 10.55 32.83
CA LEU A 8 -13.05 10.82 31.59
C LEU A 8 -12.29 10.14 30.44
N ALA A 9 -12.69 8.92 30.12
CA ALA A 9 -12.33 8.29 28.85
C ALA A 9 -13.22 8.89 27.75
N LEU A 10 -12.67 9.83 26.98
CA LEU A 10 -13.30 10.34 25.78
C LEU A 10 -13.07 9.36 24.64
N ALA A 11 -13.97 8.40 24.47
CA ALA A 11 -14.00 7.54 23.29
C ALA A 11 -14.41 8.39 22.08
N ALA A 12 -13.41 8.89 21.33
CA ALA A 12 -13.64 9.46 20.01
C ALA A 12 -13.98 8.33 19.05
N SER A 13 -15.28 8.06 18.87
CA SER A 13 -15.79 7.22 17.81
C SER A 13 -15.59 7.94 16.47
N ALA A 14 -14.38 7.84 15.92
CA ALA A 14 -14.06 8.24 14.57
C ALA A 14 -14.94 7.43 13.61
N SER A 15 -16.00 8.06 13.12
CA SER A 15 -16.86 7.49 12.08
C SER A 15 -16.08 7.57 10.78
N ALA A 16 -15.29 6.54 10.49
CA ALA A 16 -14.72 6.35 9.16
C ALA A 16 -15.90 6.13 8.20
N VAL A 17 -16.28 7.17 7.47
CA VAL A 17 -17.27 7.08 6.41
C VAL A 17 -16.61 6.32 5.27
N ALA A 18 -16.98 5.05 5.11
CA ALA A 18 -16.57 4.26 3.96
C ALA A 18 -17.14 4.94 2.70
N VAL A 19 -16.26 5.53 1.88
CA VAL A 19 -16.66 6.16 0.62
C VAL A 19 -16.89 5.04 -0.40
N PRO A 20 -18.10 4.89 -0.97
CA PRO A 20 -18.33 3.90 -2.01
C PRO A 20 -17.48 4.24 -3.23
N ARG A 21 -16.48 3.41 -3.52
CA ARG A 21 -15.67 3.49 -4.74
C ARG A 21 -16.12 2.44 -5.73
N ALA A 22 -16.03 2.78 -7.01
CA ALA A 22 -16.30 1.85 -8.09
C ALA A 22 -15.37 0.63 -7.92
N THR A 23 -15.95 -0.57 -7.99
CA THR A 23 -15.30 -1.87 -7.79
C THR A 23 -14.29 -2.24 -8.88
N ALA A 24 -13.77 -1.25 -9.62
CA ALA A 24 -12.90 -1.41 -10.77
C ALA A 24 -11.52 -0.76 -10.60
N ASP A 25 -11.25 -0.08 -9.49
CA ASP A 25 -9.92 0.45 -9.20
C ASP A 25 -8.98 -0.68 -8.73
N TYR A 26 -7.77 -0.74 -9.28
CA TYR A 26 -6.77 -1.75 -8.92
C TYR A 26 -5.35 -1.26 -9.17
N TRP A 27 -4.37 -1.93 -8.57
CA TRP A 27 -2.96 -1.80 -8.91
C TRP A 27 -2.49 -3.01 -9.70
N LEU A 28 -1.69 -2.77 -10.74
CA LEU A 28 -0.79 -3.78 -11.29
C LEU A 28 0.53 -3.65 -10.55
N ALA A 29 0.87 -4.65 -9.74
CA ALA A 29 2.04 -4.61 -8.87
C ALA A 29 3.05 -5.68 -9.23
N ARG A 30 4.33 -5.36 -9.04
CA ARG A 30 5.46 -6.27 -9.14
C ARG A 30 6.28 -6.19 -7.85
N VAL A 31 6.60 -7.33 -7.27
CA VAL A 31 7.57 -7.48 -6.19
C VAL A 31 8.86 -8.06 -6.75
N SER A 32 9.99 -7.51 -6.34
CA SER A 32 11.34 -8.01 -6.66
C SER A 32 12.13 -8.18 -5.38
N LYS A 33 12.59 -9.41 -5.11
CA LYS A 33 13.40 -9.76 -3.94
C LYS A 33 14.73 -10.37 -4.40
N TYR A 34 15.84 -9.75 -4.04
CA TYR A 34 17.17 -10.21 -4.46
C TYR A 34 17.79 -11.13 -3.41
N ASP A 35 18.64 -12.06 -3.83
CA ASP A 35 19.37 -12.95 -2.91
C ASP A 35 20.44 -12.20 -2.13
N ASP A 36 20.95 -11.10 -2.69
CA ASP A 36 21.90 -10.22 -2.01
C ASP A 36 21.18 -9.47 -0.87
N PRO A 37 21.49 -9.78 0.41
CA PRO A 37 20.81 -9.17 1.54
C PRO A 37 21.17 -7.69 1.71
N SER A 38 22.13 -7.14 0.94
CA SER A 38 22.40 -5.70 0.90
C SER A 38 21.38 -4.92 0.05
N LEU A 39 20.62 -5.60 -0.80
CA LEU A 39 19.58 -5.00 -1.62
C LEU A 39 18.21 -5.14 -0.94
N SER A 40 17.46 -4.04 -0.89
CA SER A 40 16.09 -4.03 -0.36
C SER A 40 15.12 -4.71 -1.33
N THR A 41 14.02 -5.24 -0.79
CA THR A 41 12.89 -5.69 -1.60
C THR A 41 12.27 -4.48 -2.29
N SER A 42 11.97 -4.58 -3.58
CA SER A 42 11.33 -3.49 -4.34
C SER A 42 9.91 -3.87 -4.73
N VAL A 43 8.98 -2.94 -4.53
CA VAL A 43 7.60 -3.02 -4.99
C VAL A 43 7.36 -1.91 -5.99
N THR A 44 7.03 -2.24 -7.23
CA THR A 44 6.55 -1.27 -8.22
C THR A 44 5.08 -1.49 -8.45
N ALA A 45 4.26 -0.45 -8.38
CA ALA A 45 2.82 -0.57 -8.61
C ALA A 45 2.31 0.55 -9.52
N SER A 46 1.41 0.20 -10.43
CA SER A 46 0.70 1.13 -11.31
C SER A 46 -0.79 1.11 -11.00
N PHE A 47 -1.33 2.24 -10.54
CA PHE A 47 -2.75 2.35 -10.23
C PHE A 47 -3.57 2.54 -11.49
N LYS A 48 -4.70 1.85 -11.57
CA LYS A 48 -5.67 1.90 -12.67
C LYS A 48 -7.01 2.31 -12.07
N SER A 49 -7.50 3.48 -12.50
CA SER A 49 -8.77 4.03 -12.06
C SER A 49 -9.40 4.85 -13.17
N GLU A 50 -10.67 4.57 -13.47
CA GLU A 50 -11.44 5.34 -14.47
C GLU A 50 -11.69 6.78 -14.01
N ALA A 51 -11.81 7.00 -12.70
CA ALA A 51 -11.98 8.33 -12.12
C ALA A 51 -10.68 9.15 -12.13
N ASN A 52 -9.52 8.50 -12.30
CA ASN A 52 -8.21 9.14 -12.29
C ASN A 52 -7.36 8.75 -13.52
N PRO A 53 -7.85 8.96 -14.77
CA PRO A 53 -7.24 8.36 -15.96
C PRO A 53 -5.95 9.02 -16.45
N ASN A 54 -5.70 10.29 -16.08
CA ASN A 54 -4.60 11.11 -16.62
C ASN A 54 -3.67 11.69 -15.55
N ASP A 55 -3.79 11.26 -14.29
CA ASP A 55 -2.96 11.83 -13.24
C ASP A 55 -1.58 11.15 -13.24
N SER A 56 -0.56 11.91 -13.64
CA SER A 56 0.83 11.45 -13.63
C SER A 56 1.36 11.17 -12.21
N ARG A 57 0.66 11.64 -11.16
CA ARG A 57 0.92 11.27 -9.76
C ARG A 57 0.49 9.84 -9.46
N PHE A 58 -0.45 9.28 -10.24
CA PHE A 58 -1.05 7.96 -9.99
C PHE A 58 -0.61 6.89 -11.01
N ALA A 59 0.25 7.23 -11.97
CA ALA A 59 0.64 6.31 -13.05
C ALA A 59 1.43 5.10 -12.54
N SER A 60 2.51 5.33 -11.79
CA SER A 60 3.34 4.29 -11.17
C SER A 60 4.14 4.86 -9.99
N PHE A 61 4.34 4.06 -8.95
CA PHE A 61 5.26 4.33 -7.85
C PHE A 61 6.15 3.12 -7.56
N THR A 62 7.26 3.36 -6.89
CA THR A 62 8.18 2.34 -6.39
C THR A 62 8.43 2.54 -4.91
N CYS A 63 8.27 1.47 -4.13
CA CYS A 63 8.62 1.42 -2.73
C CYS A 63 9.75 0.42 -2.50
N LEU A 64 10.72 0.81 -1.69
CA LEU A 64 11.74 -0.06 -1.14
C LEU A 64 11.29 -0.51 0.26
N ILE A 65 11.15 -1.81 0.41
CA ILE A 65 10.83 -2.49 1.66
C ILE A 65 12.15 -3.08 2.15
N ASP A 66 12.66 -2.49 3.22
CA ASP A 66 13.87 -2.98 3.85
C ASP A 66 13.49 -3.82 5.07
N ASP A 67 14.00 -5.04 5.10
CA ASP A 67 13.79 -5.98 6.20
C ASP A 67 14.63 -5.57 7.43
N LYS A 68 15.43 -4.50 7.33
CA LYS A 68 16.34 -3.96 8.36
C LYS A 68 15.77 -2.71 9.05
N GLU A 69 16.54 -2.09 9.94
CA GLU A 69 16.16 -0.86 10.67
C GLU A 69 15.87 0.37 9.76
N THR A 70 16.24 0.30 8.49
CA THR A 70 15.96 1.37 7.53
C THR A 70 14.45 1.43 7.24
N PRO A 71 13.80 2.59 7.44
CA PRO A 71 12.37 2.69 7.22
C PRO A 71 12.03 2.49 5.74
N ASN A 72 10.91 1.82 5.48
CA ASN A 72 10.33 1.70 4.16
C ASN A 72 10.23 3.09 3.50
N TRP A 73 10.60 3.16 2.23
CA TRP A 73 10.61 4.41 1.47
C TRP A 73 9.89 4.22 0.15
N CYS A 74 9.12 5.22 -0.26
CA CYS A 74 8.48 5.25 -1.58
C CYS A 74 8.91 6.51 -2.34
N ASP A 75 8.99 6.40 -3.66
CA ASP A 75 9.38 7.50 -4.57
C ASP A 75 8.32 8.60 -4.72
N ARG A 76 7.14 8.41 -4.13
CA ARG A 76 6.03 9.36 -4.14
C ARG A 76 5.42 9.53 -2.76
N ASP A 77 4.91 10.72 -2.50
CA ASP A 77 4.15 11.02 -1.30
C ASP A 77 2.73 10.44 -1.39
N GLY A 78 2.17 10.07 -0.24
CA GLY A 78 0.79 9.57 -0.14
C GLY A 78 0.59 8.17 -0.69
N VAL A 79 1.67 7.41 -0.95
CA VAL A 79 1.62 5.98 -1.25
C VAL A 79 2.36 5.19 -0.19
N SER A 80 1.96 3.94 0.02
CA SER A 80 2.72 2.99 0.83
C SER A 80 2.61 1.57 0.27
N ALA A 81 3.62 0.77 0.56
CA ALA A 81 3.62 -0.66 0.31
C ALA A 81 4.18 -1.41 1.52
N GLU A 82 3.56 -2.54 1.84
CA GLU A 82 4.05 -3.51 2.82
C GLU A 82 3.98 -4.91 2.22
N PHE A 83 5.01 -5.71 2.44
CA PHE A 83 5.10 -7.07 1.92
C PHE A 83 5.68 -8.01 2.97
N ASP A 84 4.94 -9.06 3.30
CA ASP A 84 5.31 -10.02 4.35
C ASP A 84 5.98 -11.30 3.79
N GLY A 85 6.34 -11.31 2.50
CA GLY A 85 6.84 -12.48 1.79
C GLY A 85 5.78 -13.24 1.00
N LYS A 86 4.49 -12.94 1.22
CA LYS A 86 3.38 -13.55 0.47
C LYS A 86 2.28 -12.56 0.11
N THR A 87 1.89 -11.70 1.05
CA THR A 87 0.81 -10.74 0.91
C THR A 87 1.40 -9.36 0.67
N LEU A 88 0.95 -8.70 -0.40
CA LEU A 88 1.25 -7.31 -0.68
C LEU A 88 0.07 -6.44 -0.25
N LYS A 89 0.34 -5.43 0.57
CA LYS A 89 -0.61 -4.39 0.95
C LYS A 89 -0.17 -3.07 0.33
N LEU A 90 -1.12 -2.38 -0.30
CA LEU A 90 -0.89 -1.10 -0.94
C LEU A 90 -1.86 -0.07 -0.36
N SER A 91 -1.38 1.16 -0.20
CA SER A 91 -2.24 2.32 0.01
C SER A 91 -1.83 3.47 -0.88
N GLN A 92 -2.81 4.31 -1.23
CA GLN A 92 -2.59 5.49 -2.06
C GLN A 92 -3.67 6.54 -1.79
N HIS A 93 -3.26 7.80 -1.65
CA HIS A 93 -4.17 8.93 -1.68
C HIS A 93 -4.60 9.23 -3.12
N VAL A 94 -5.88 9.46 -3.34
CA VAL A 94 -6.43 9.79 -4.66
C VAL A 94 -7.49 10.87 -4.53
N GLU A 95 -7.50 11.78 -5.49
CA GLU A 95 -8.30 13.02 -5.45
C GLU A 95 -9.72 12.84 -6.00
N ASN A 96 -9.88 12.00 -7.03
CA ASN A 96 -11.17 11.76 -7.68
C ASN A 96 -11.73 10.36 -7.34
N PRO A 97 -13.07 10.19 -7.34
CA PRO A 97 -14.08 11.25 -7.47
C PRO A 97 -14.21 12.13 -6.20
N ASN A 98 -13.67 11.67 -5.07
CA ASN A 98 -13.54 12.43 -3.85
C ASN A 98 -12.17 12.13 -3.22
N PRO A 99 -11.52 13.09 -2.52
CA PRO A 99 -10.27 12.85 -1.82
C PRO A 99 -10.43 11.74 -0.78
N ALA A 100 -9.62 10.69 -0.89
CA ALA A 100 -9.54 9.61 0.08
C ALA A 100 -8.23 8.84 -0.09
N THR A 101 -7.84 8.12 0.95
CA THR A 101 -6.83 7.07 0.86
C THR A 101 -7.51 5.74 0.57
N VAL A 102 -7.12 5.10 -0.52
CA VAL A 102 -7.57 3.75 -0.88
C VAL A 102 -6.57 2.70 -0.42
N PHE A 103 -7.06 1.51 -0.13
CA PHE A 103 -6.28 0.38 0.34
C PHE A 103 -6.64 -0.87 -0.46
N GLY A 104 -5.65 -1.72 -0.68
CA GLY A 104 -5.83 -3.05 -1.25
C GLY A 104 -4.81 -4.02 -0.69
N GLU A 105 -5.19 -5.30 -0.65
CA GLU A 105 -4.29 -6.39 -0.30
C GLU A 105 -4.52 -7.60 -1.21
N GLY A 106 -3.46 -8.35 -1.47
CA GLY A 106 -3.54 -9.56 -2.29
C GLY A 106 -2.28 -10.41 -2.19
N GLU A 107 -2.42 -11.69 -2.53
CA GLU A 107 -1.28 -12.60 -2.57
C GLU A 107 -0.42 -12.36 -3.81
N VAL A 108 0.90 -12.46 -3.64
CA VAL A 108 1.91 -12.40 -4.69
C VAL A 108 2.72 -13.69 -4.65
N VAL A 109 2.67 -14.45 -5.74
CA VAL A 109 3.50 -15.66 -5.89
C VAL A 109 4.83 -15.24 -6.47
N LEU A 110 5.91 -15.50 -5.75
CA LEU A 110 7.26 -15.22 -6.20
C LEU A 110 7.85 -16.42 -6.95
N GLU A 111 8.36 -16.18 -8.14
CA GLU A 111 9.11 -17.13 -8.95
C GLU A 111 10.59 -16.78 -8.92
N TYR A 112 11.42 -17.76 -8.61
CA TYR A 112 12.86 -17.58 -8.51
C TYR A 112 13.56 -17.64 -9.88
N SER A 113 14.44 -16.68 -10.13
CA SER A 113 15.32 -16.64 -11.31
C SER A 113 16.78 -16.83 -10.89
N GLU A 114 17.33 -18.00 -11.23
CA GLU A 114 18.76 -18.32 -11.04
C GLU A 114 19.70 -17.37 -11.79
N PHE A 115 19.25 -16.87 -12.96
CA PHE A 115 20.05 -15.96 -13.80
C PHE A 115 20.17 -14.57 -13.16
N ASN A 116 19.07 -14.07 -12.59
CA ASN A 116 19.04 -12.74 -11.96
C ASN A 116 19.40 -12.78 -10.47
N LYS A 117 19.51 -13.98 -9.86
CA LYS A 117 19.67 -14.18 -8.41
C LYS A 117 18.63 -13.38 -7.61
N ALA A 118 17.39 -13.53 -8.05
CA ALA A 118 16.25 -12.79 -7.51
C ALA A 118 14.94 -13.54 -7.75
N SER A 119 13.96 -13.31 -6.88
CA SER A 119 12.58 -13.73 -7.03
C SER A 119 11.70 -12.56 -7.47
N TYR A 120 10.78 -12.82 -8.40
CA TYR A 120 9.84 -11.83 -8.92
C TYR A 120 8.42 -12.34 -8.82
N GLY A 121 7.46 -11.47 -8.56
CA GLY A 121 6.05 -11.82 -8.64
C GLY A 121 5.23 -10.64 -9.11
N ASP A 122 4.28 -10.91 -9.98
CA ASP A 122 3.31 -9.94 -10.49
C ASP A 122 1.92 -10.24 -9.89
N ALA A 123 1.17 -9.21 -9.53
CA ALA A 123 -0.17 -9.35 -8.99
C ALA A 123 -1.08 -8.19 -9.41
N THR A 124 -2.39 -8.48 -9.48
CA THR A 124 -3.43 -7.46 -9.55
C THR A 124 -4.03 -7.30 -8.16
N ILE A 125 -3.84 -6.13 -7.56
CA ILE A 125 -4.34 -5.82 -6.22
C ILE A 125 -5.58 -4.93 -6.39
N TYR A 126 -6.76 -5.44 -6.05
CA TYR A 126 -7.98 -4.63 -6.13
C TYR A 126 -8.10 -3.72 -4.91
N VAL A 127 -8.68 -2.54 -5.10
CA VAL A 127 -9.07 -1.68 -3.97
C VAL A 127 -10.13 -2.41 -3.15
N SER A 128 -9.84 -2.66 -1.88
CA SER A 128 -10.74 -3.33 -0.94
C SER A 128 -11.44 -2.36 0.01
N SER A 129 -10.84 -1.19 0.27
CA SER A 129 -11.43 -0.17 1.14
C SER A 129 -10.91 1.24 0.83
N ALA A 130 -11.61 2.27 1.34
CA ALA A 130 -11.23 3.67 1.22
C ALA A 130 -11.63 4.46 2.47
N VAL A 131 -10.79 5.42 2.87
CA VAL A 131 -11.00 6.31 4.03
C VAL A 131 -10.76 7.76 3.61
N ALA A 132 -11.73 8.64 3.87
CA ALA A 132 -11.65 10.08 3.62
C ALA A 132 -10.99 10.84 4.78
#